data_AF-A0A5N5JAC7-F1
#
_entry.id   AF-A0A5N5JAC7-F1
#
_cell.length_a   1.000
_cell.length_b   1.000
_cell.length_c   1.000
_cell.angle_alpha   90.00
_cell.angle_beta   90.00
_cell.angle_gamma   90.00
#
_symmetry.space_group_name_H-M   'P 1'
#
loop_
_entity.id
_entity.type
_entity.pdbx_description
1 polymer ?
#
loop_
_entity_poly.entity_id
_entity_poly.type
_entity_poly.pdbx_seq_one_letter_code
_entity_poly.pdbx_strand_id
1 'polypeptide(L)'
;MAMENYASRNIDKIHTDVLSQSREACYKARDAFFACLEKESGKKPTEIGSVGLQYPAECKKSRADFEKNCRPAWVKHFDRLHCRNRTSQRLLEDKETRRGPLSLPQPYTFKPTSST
;
A
#
# COMPACT_ATOMS: atom_id res chain seq x y z
N MET A 1 -24.01 -2.07 35.45
CA MET A 1 -23.72 -0.61 35.51
C MET A 1 -22.23 -0.36 35.81
N ALA A 2 -21.31 -0.71 34.89
CA ALA A 2 -19.86 -0.50 35.09
C ALA A 2 -19.10 -0.07 33.81
N MET A 3 -19.75 -0.11 32.63
CA MET A 3 -19.11 0.29 31.36
C MET A 3 -19.32 1.77 31.00
N GLU A 4 -20.33 2.43 31.56
CA GLU A 4 -20.66 3.83 31.26
C GLU A 4 -19.68 4.82 31.92
N ASN A 5 -19.08 4.44 33.06
CA ASN A 5 -18.16 5.30 33.81
C ASN A 5 -16.73 5.39 33.24
N TYR A 6 -16.36 4.53 32.27
CA TYR A 6 -15.03 4.58 31.65
C TYR A 6 -14.98 5.55 30.46
N ALA A 7 -16.11 5.73 29.76
CA ALA A 7 -16.19 6.66 28.62
C ALA A 7 -16.13 8.13 29.05
N SER A 8 -16.65 8.46 30.24
CA SER A 8 -16.81 9.85 30.69
C SER A 8 -15.58 10.49 31.36
N ARG A 9 -14.47 9.77 31.54
CA ARG A 9 -13.28 10.32 32.24
C ARG A 9 -12.20 10.93 31.32
N ASN A 10 -12.34 10.84 30.00
CA ASN A 10 -11.31 11.31 29.05
C ASN A 10 -11.89 12.18 27.92
N ILE A 11 -12.86 13.06 28.21
CA ILE A 11 -13.49 13.90 27.19
C ILE A 11 -12.93 15.33 27.18
N ASP A 12 -12.34 15.80 28.27
CA ASP A 12 -12.08 17.25 28.38
C ASP A 12 -10.62 17.59 28.12
N LYS A 13 -10.40 18.09 26.89
CA LYS A 13 -9.17 18.58 26.26
C LYS A 13 -8.45 17.54 25.41
N ILE A 14 -9.09 17.15 24.30
CA ILE A 14 -8.36 16.78 23.10
C ILE A 14 -7.49 17.99 22.73
N HIS A 15 -6.20 17.94 23.10
CA HIS A 15 -5.21 18.93 22.67
C HIS A 15 -4.97 18.73 21.17
N THR A 16 -5.78 19.40 20.36
CA THR A 16 -5.77 19.34 18.90
C THR A 16 -4.38 19.68 18.34
N ASP A 17 -3.68 20.62 18.96
CA ASP A 17 -2.32 21.04 18.61
C ASP A 17 -1.26 19.93 18.82
N VAL A 18 -1.28 19.26 19.97
CA VAL A 18 -0.39 18.11 20.23
C VAL A 18 -0.70 16.95 19.27
N LEU A 19 -1.99 16.80 18.92
CA LEU A 19 -2.42 15.79 17.95
C LEU A 19 -2.00 16.15 16.51
N SER A 20 -1.98 17.41 16.11
CA SER A 20 -1.44 17.82 14.81
C SER A 20 0.07 17.65 14.74
N GLN A 21 0.81 18.06 15.78
CA GLN A 21 2.27 17.90 15.83
C GLN A 21 2.68 16.42 15.79
N SER A 22 1.98 15.55 16.53
CA SER A 22 2.23 14.10 16.47
C SER A 22 1.88 13.49 15.10
N ARG A 23 0.82 13.97 14.42
CA ARG A 23 0.50 13.56 13.04
C ARG A 23 1.57 14.01 12.05
N GLU A 24 2.06 15.23 12.17
CA GLU A 24 3.14 15.74 11.31
C GLU A 24 4.42 14.93 11.49
N ALA A 25 4.79 14.61 12.73
CA ALA A 25 5.93 13.73 13.02
C ALA A 25 5.74 12.34 12.40
N CYS A 26 4.53 11.77 12.52
CA CYS A 26 4.18 10.50 11.89
C CYS A 26 4.31 10.56 10.36
N TYR A 27 3.84 11.61 9.70
CA TYR A 27 3.99 11.78 8.25
C TYR A 27 5.44 11.95 7.81
N LYS A 28 6.25 12.72 8.54
CA LYS A 28 7.68 12.87 8.25
C LYS A 28 8.43 11.53 8.33
N ALA A 29 8.16 10.73 9.36
CA ALA A 29 8.75 9.40 9.53
C ALA A 29 8.27 8.43 8.43
N ARG A 30 6.97 8.48 8.09
CA ARG A 30 6.37 7.72 6.99
C ARG A 30 7.07 7.99 5.66
N ASP A 31 7.24 9.27 5.33
CA ASP A 31 7.79 9.70 4.05
C ASP A 31 9.28 9.33 3.95
N ALA A 32 10.02 9.42 5.05
CA ALA A 32 11.40 8.93 5.11
C ALA A 32 11.50 7.41 4.88
N PHE A 33 10.57 6.63 5.43
CA PHE A 33 10.50 5.18 5.20
C PHE A 33 10.20 4.84 3.74
N PHE A 34 9.16 5.43 3.14
CA PHE A 34 8.83 5.15 1.73
C PHE A 34 9.86 5.70 0.74
N ALA A 35 10.52 6.83 1.05
CA ALA A 35 11.64 7.32 0.23
C ALA A 35 12.84 6.34 0.23
N CYS A 36 13.07 5.63 1.33
CA CYS A 36 14.04 4.53 1.37
C CYS A 36 13.60 3.34 0.51
N LEU A 37 12.30 2.99 0.58
CA LEU A 37 11.74 1.90 -0.21
C LEU A 37 11.82 2.16 -1.71
N GLU A 38 11.44 3.34 -2.19
CA GLU A 38 11.48 3.64 -3.64
C GLU A 38 12.90 3.53 -4.20
N LYS A 39 13.92 4.00 -3.47
CA LYS A 39 15.34 3.89 -3.85
C LYS A 39 15.81 2.44 -3.99
N GLU A 40 15.32 1.57 -3.11
CA GLU A 40 15.70 0.15 -3.11
C GLU A 40 14.77 -0.71 -3.99
N SER A 41 13.60 -0.21 -4.36
CA SER A 41 12.61 -0.91 -5.19
C SER A 41 13.10 -1.24 -6.61
N GLY A 42 14.15 -0.56 -7.06
CA GLY A 42 14.82 -0.85 -8.34
C GLY A 42 15.84 -1.99 -8.30
N LYS A 43 16.25 -2.47 -7.11
CA LYS A 43 17.33 -3.46 -6.98
C LYS A 43 16.86 -4.89 -6.74
N LYS A 44 15.65 -5.07 -6.19
CA LYS A 44 15.05 -6.40 -6.00
C LYS A 44 13.54 -6.31 -6.24
N PRO A 45 12.97 -7.12 -7.17
CA PRO A 45 11.54 -7.38 -7.21
C PRO A 45 11.18 -8.06 -5.90
N THR A 46 10.92 -7.25 -4.89
CA THR A 46 10.44 -7.79 -3.62
C THR A 46 8.98 -8.11 -3.90
N GLU A 47 8.73 -9.39 -4.17
CA GLU A 47 7.40 -9.90 -4.38
C GLU A 47 6.56 -9.52 -3.18
N ILE A 48 5.43 -8.86 -3.46
CA ILE A 48 4.49 -8.39 -2.46
C ILE A 48 3.80 -9.66 -1.96
N GLY A 49 4.42 -10.29 -0.95
CA GLY A 49 3.84 -11.43 -0.26
C GLY A 49 2.52 -11.02 0.38
N SER A 50 1.55 -11.94 0.38
CA SER A 50 0.18 -11.77 0.87
C SER A 50 0.07 -11.37 2.36
N VAL A 51 1.18 -11.17 3.09
CA VAL A 51 1.21 -11.02 4.55
C VAL A 51 2.07 -9.84 5.05
N GLY A 52 2.43 -8.88 4.19
CA GLY A 52 3.05 -7.63 4.66
C GLY A 52 3.99 -6.96 3.67
N LEU A 53 4.25 -5.67 3.89
CA LEU A 53 5.22 -4.93 3.10
C LEU A 53 6.61 -5.46 3.41
N GLN A 54 7.15 -6.28 2.53
CA GLN A 54 8.51 -6.80 2.62
C GLN A 54 9.48 -5.66 2.26
N TYR A 55 10.31 -5.25 3.20
CA TYR A 55 11.27 -4.15 3.02
C TYR A 55 12.72 -4.62 3.22
N PRO A 56 13.70 -4.00 2.52
CA PRO A 56 15.11 -4.33 2.66
C PRO A 56 15.65 -3.92 4.05
N ALA A 57 16.69 -4.62 4.51
CA ALA A 57 17.27 -4.42 5.84
C ALA A 57 17.72 -2.98 6.11
N GLU A 58 18.13 -2.25 5.05
CA GLU A 58 18.52 -0.84 5.13
C GLU A 58 17.39 0.07 5.64
N CYS A 59 16.14 -0.22 5.27
CA CYS A 59 14.97 0.56 5.71
C CYS A 59 14.39 0.09 7.04
N LYS A 60 15.03 -0.87 7.74
CA LYS A 60 14.58 -1.35 9.06
C LYS A 60 14.69 -0.26 10.14
N LYS A 61 15.69 0.62 10.04
CA LYS A 61 15.86 1.74 10.98
C LYS A 61 14.71 2.74 10.87
N SER A 62 14.38 3.16 9.64
CA SER A 62 13.26 4.06 9.38
C SER A 62 11.90 3.41 9.69
N ARG A 63 11.78 2.08 9.58
CA ARG A 63 10.59 1.35 10.04
C ARG A 63 10.39 1.47 11.55
N ALA A 64 11.44 1.30 12.34
CA ALA A 64 11.35 1.42 13.79
C ALA A 64 10.92 2.83 14.22
N ASP A 65 11.42 3.86 13.53
CA ASP A 65 11.02 5.24 13.80
C ASP A 65 9.58 5.54 13.36
N PHE A 66 9.12 4.93 12.26
CA PHE A 66 7.74 5.01 11.82
C PHE A 66 6.78 4.36 12.83
N GLU A 67 7.11 3.19 13.36
CA GLU A 67 6.30 2.49 14.36
C GLU A 67 6.29 3.20 15.73
N LYS A 68 7.36 3.91 16.08
CA LYS A 68 7.42 4.73 17.30
C LYS A 68 6.59 6.01 17.20
N ASN A 69 6.62 6.69 16.05
CA ASN A 69 5.95 7.97 15.87
C ASN A 69 4.48 7.84 15.44
N CYS A 70 4.10 6.74 14.79
CA CYS A 70 2.74 6.52 14.30
C CYS A 70 1.98 5.50 15.14
N ARG A 71 0.66 5.68 15.21
CA ARG A 71 -0.24 4.65 15.74
C ARG A 71 -0.15 3.36 14.91
N PRO A 72 -0.20 2.17 15.53
CA PRO A 72 -0.09 0.89 14.81
C PRO A 72 -1.21 0.67 13.78
N ALA A 73 -2.41 1.22 14.03
CA ALA A 73 -3.51 1.20 13.06
C ALA A 73 -3.17 1.99 11.78
N TRP A 74 -2.45 3.10 11.92
CA TRP A 74 -2.00 3.92 10.79
C TRP A 74 -0.90 3.22 10.01
N VAL A 75 0.08 2.62 10.70
CA VAL A 75 1.14 1.80 10.07
C VAL A 75 0.54 0.72 9.17
N LYS A 76 -0.41 -0.09 9.70
CA LYS A 76 -1.13 -1.12 8.92
C LYS A 76 -1.88 -0.55 7.73
N HIS A 77 -2.50 0.62 7.88
CA HIS A 77 -3.21 1.28 6.79
C HIS A 77 -2.24 1.72 5.68
N PHE A 78 -1.14 2.38 6.03
CA PHE A 78 -0.14 2.84 5.07
C PHE A 78 0.57 1.69 4.35
N ASP A 79 0.88 0.61 5.04
CA ASP A 79 1.45 -0.59 4.42
C ASP A 79 0.52 -1.15 3.33
N ARG A 80 -0.78 -1.28 3.65
CA ARG A 80 -1.79 -1.72 2.67
C ARG A 80 -1.94 -0.74 1.51
N LEU A 81 -1.94 0.57 1.80
CA LEU A 81 -2.06 1.61 0.79
C LEU A 81 -0.87 1.58 -0.18
N HIS A 82 0.34 1.43 0.36
CA HIS A 82 1.56 1.38 -0.45
C HIS A 82 1.61 0.11 -1.31
N CYS A 83 1.27 -1.06 -0.77
CA CYS A 83 1.15 -2.29 -1.57
C CYS A 83 0.11 -2.13 -2.68
N ARG A 84 -1.06 -1.55 -2.40
CA ARG A 84 -2.08 -1.29 -3.42
C ARG A 84 -1.59 -0.35 -4.50
N ASN A 85 -0.96 0.76 -4.13
CA ASN A 85 -0.42 1.73 -5.07
C ASN A 85 0.68 1.13 -5.95
N ARG A 86 1.58 0.33 -5.38
CA ARG A 86 2.64 -0.36 -6.14
C ARG A 86 2.06 -1.37 -7.13
N THR A 87 1.05 -2.14 -6.72
CA THR A 87 0.33 -3.04 -7.63
C THR A 87 -0.35 -2.27 -8.75
N SER A 88 -1.05 -1.17 -8.43
CA SER A 88 -1.66 -0.31 -9.44
C SER A 88 -0.63 0.27 -10.42
N GLN A 89 0.54 0.70 -9.92
CA GLN A 89 1.61 1.23 -10.77
C GLN A 89 2.14 0.18 -11.75
N ARG A 90 2.46 -1.04 -11.27
CA ARG A 90 2.87 -2.15 -12.14
C ARG A 90 1.83 -2.47 -13.21
N LEU A 91 0.55 -2.48 -12.83
CA LEU A 91 -0.53 -2.72 -13.78
C LEU A 91 -0.61 -1.65 -14.87
N LEU A 92 -0.35 -0.38 -14.53
CA LEU A 92 -0.33 0.71 -15.52
C LEU A 92 0.88 0.58 -16.46
N GLU A 93 2.07 0.28 -15.91
CA GLU A 93 3.29 0.04 -16.69
C GLU A 93 3.12 -1.14 -17.67
N ASP A 94 2.51 -2.25 -17.21
CA ASP A 94 2.19 -3.42 -18.05
C ASP A 94 1.14 -3.12 -19.13
N LYS A 95 0.17 -2.23 -18.83
CA LYS A 95 -0.86 -1.81 -19.80
C LYS A 95 -0.25 -1.01 -20.94
N GLU A 96 0.76 -0.20 -20.67
CA GLU A 96 1.50 0.55 -21.70
C GLU A 96 2.26 -0.40 -22.64
N THR A 97 2.88 -1.45 -22.11
CA THR A 97 3.64 -2.45 -22.90
C THR A 97 2.74 -3.42 -23.67
N ARG A 98 1.52 -3.70 -23.19
CA ARG A 98 0.56 -4.61 -23.84
C ARG A 98 -0.49 -3.93 -24.73
N ARG A 99 -0.37 -2.64 -25.02
CA ARG A 99 -1.16 -1.96 -26.07
C ARG A 99 -0.64 -2.34 -27.47
N GLY A 100 -0.51 -3.63 -27.75
CA GLY A 100 -0.57 -4.12 -29.13
C GLY A 100 -2.02 -4.09 -29.60
N PRO A 101 -2.29 -3.98 -30.92
CA PRO A 101 -3.66 -4.06 -31.42
C PRO A 101 -4.29 -5.37 -30.90
N LEU A 102 -5.41 -5.24 -30.19
CA LEU A 102 -6.24 -6.38 -29.79
C LEU A 102 -6.66 -7.11 -31.07
N SER A 103 -5.89 -8.12 -31.49
CA SER A 103 -6.32 -9.01 -32.54
C SER A 103 -7.48 -9.81 -31.97
N LEU A 104 -8.70 -9.35 -32.25
CA LEU A 104 -9.90 -10.12 -32.01
C LEU A 104 -9.68 -11.49 -32.67
N PRO A 105 -9.80 -12.62 -31.95
CA PRO A 105 -9.67 -13.92 -32.60
C PRO A 105 -10.66 -13.96 -33.74
N GLN A 106 -10.17 -14.13 -34.97
CA GLN A 106 -11.02 -14.12 -36.15
C GLN A 106 -12.14 -15.14 -35.94
N PRO A 107 -13.40 -14.79 -36.27
CA PRO A 107 -14.50 -15.73 -36.15
C PRO A 107 -14.18 -16.91 -37.07
N TYR A 108 -13.92 -18.05 -36.44
CA TYR A 108 -13.62 -19.29 -37.12
C TYR A 108 -14.72 -19.56 -38.16
N THR A 109 -14.31 -19.68 -39.42
CA THR A 109 -15.18 -20.07 -40.50
C THR A 109 -15.46 -21.56 -40.33
N PHE A 110 -16.60 -21.91 -39.72
CA PHE A 110 -17.15 -23.25 -39.80
C PHE A 110 -17.27 -23.62 -41.28
N LYS A 111 -16.50 -24.61 -41.74
CA LYS A 111 -16.71 -25.23 -43.03
C LYS A 111 -17.87 -26.24 -42.88
N PRO A 112 -18.99 -26.11 -43.60
CA PRO A 112 -20.03 -27.13 -43.58
C PRO A 112 -19.49 -28.40 -44.25
N THR A 113 -19.62 -29.53 -43.56
CA THR A 113 -19.35 -30.85 -44.12
C THR A 113 -20.45 -31.18 -45.13
N SER A 114 -20.08 -31.36 -46.39
CA SER A 114 -20.95 -31.91 -47.43
C SER A 114 -21.29 -33.36 -47.08
N SER A 115 -22.51 -33.62 -46.60
CA SER A 115 -23.05 -34.98 -46.53
C SER A 115 -23.40 -35.45 -47.94
N THR A 116 -22.80 -36.56 -48.35
CA THR A 116 -23.16 -37.36 -49.54
C THR A 116 -24.19 -38.39 -49.12
#